data_AF-A0A9Y3VBK3-F1
#
_entry.id   AF-A0A9Y3VBK3-F1
#
_cell.length_a   1.000
_cell.length_b   1.000
_cell.length_c   1.000
_cell.angle_alpha   90.00
_cell.angle_beta   90.00
_cell.angle_gamma   90.00
#
_symmetry.space_group_name_H-M   'P 1'
#
loop_
_entity.id
_entity.type
_entity.pdbx_description
1 polymer ?
#
loop_
_entity_poly.entity_id
_entity_poly.type
_entity_poly.pdbx_seq_one_letter_code
_entity_poly.pdbx_strand_id
1 'polypeptide(L)'
;MSKRTVNLDTYSLSLFTAKEDILNPRSSTSWALFAYDGVTNNLKLADSGAGGVAELAAKFHISKPQYGLCKVGSVETGAPRIVLISWVGQNVDDYRRTECATHIPALKNFFKVQYIRM
;
A
#
# COMPACT_ATOMS: atom_id res chain seq x y z
N MET A 1 15.83 6.90 -20.60
CA MET A 1 14.40 6.63 -20.37
C MET A 1 14.08 7.01 -18.94
N SER A 2 13.33 8.09 -18.71
CA SER A 2 12.98 8.52 -17.35
C SER A 2 12.13 7.44 -16.70
N LYS A 3 12.71 6.68 -15.76
CA LYS A 3 11.96 5.84 -14.83
C LYS A 3 10.90 6.73 -14.21
N ARG A 4 9.64 6.54 -14.61
CA ARG A 4 8.51 7.19 -13.97
C ARG A 4 8.54 6.74 -12.53
N THR A 5 8.81 7.64 -11.60
CA THR A 5 8.82 7.34 -10.18
C THR A 5 7.40 7.48 -9.65
N VAL A 6 7.04 6.64 -8.69
CA VAL A 6 5.78 6.83 -7.96
C VAL A 6 5.81 8.16 -7.23
N ASN A 7 4.75 8.94 -7.39
CA ASN A 7 4.57 10.19 -6.69
C ASN A 7 3.71 9.94 -5.45
N LEU A 8 4.37 10.07 -4.30
CA LEU A 8 3.77 9.91 -2.98
C LEU A 8 3.57 11.26 -2.29
N ASP A 9 4.08 12.33 -2.88
CA ASP A 9 4.07 13.68 -2.31
C ASP A 9 2.67 14.32 -2.41
N THR A 10 2.03 14.15 -3.57
CA THR A 10 0.70 14.72 -3.86
C THR A 10 -0.36 14.33 -2.83
N TYR A 11 -0.36 13.07 -2.38
CA TYR A 11 -1.28 12.57 -1.35
C TYR A 11 -0.56 12.16 -0.07
N SER A 12 0.64 12.70 0.16
CA SER A 12 1.48 12.38 1.33
C SER A 12 0.70 12.49 2.63
N LEU A 13 -0.11 13.55 2.78
CA LEU A 13 -0.95 13.75 3.96
C LEU A 13 -1.90 12.56 4.19
N SER A 14 -2.66 12.14 3.18
CA SER A 14 -3.59 11.00 3.31
C SER A 14 -2.85 9.68 3.57
N LEU A 15 -1.69 9.49 2.95
CA LEU A 15 -0.84 8.32 3.15
C LEU A 15 -0.32 8.25 4.61
N PHE A 16 0.15 9.39 5.13
CA PHE A 16 0.60 9.50 6.52
C PHE A 16 -0.57 9.34 7.49
N THR A 17 -1.70 10.00 7.27
CA THR A 17 -2.89 9.85 8.12
C THR A 17 -3.33 8.39 8.19
N ALA A 18 -3.41 7.69 7.05
CA ALA A 18 -3.78 6.27 7.04
C ALA A 18 -2.76 5.40 7.79
N LYS A 19 -1.45 5.68 7.61
CA LYS A 19 -0.39 4.98 8.34
C LYS A 19 -0.47 5.23 9.85
N GLU A 20 -0.66 6.47 10.27
CA GLU A 20 -0.78 6.85 11.68
C GLU A 20 -2.03 6.21 12.30
N ASP A 21 -3.14 6.16 11.57
CA ASP A 21 -4.38 5.51 12.02
C ASP A 21 -4.18 3.99 12.20
N ILE A 22 -3.47 3.34 11.27
CA ILE A 22 -3.09 1.93 11.39
C ILE A 22 -2.16 1.68 12.58
N LEU A 23 -1.22 2.58 12.85
CA LEU A 23 -0.32 2.49 13.99
C LEU A 23 -1.04 2.74 15.31
N ASN A 24 -2.02 3.63 15.31
CA ASN A 24 -2.75 4.05 16.49
C ASN A 24 -3.59 2.89 17.03
N PRO A 25 -3.28 2.36 18.23
CA PRO A 25 -4.07 1.28 18.83
C PRO A 25 -5.48 1.72 19.25
N ARG A 26 -5.77 3.04 19.31
CA ARG A 26 -7.13 3.56 19.55
C ARG A 26 -7.98 3.61 18.30
N SER A 27 -7.37 3.60 17.13
CA SER A 27 -8.08 3.61 15.87
C SER A 27 -8.49 2.18 15.51
N SER A 28 -9.71 2.03 15.01
CA SER A 28 -10.19 0.72 14.55
C SER A 28 -9.53 0.29 13.24
N THR A 29 -8.85 1.20 12.53
CA THR A 29 -8.21 0.90 11.25
C THR A 29 -7.00 -0.01 11.45
N SER A 30 -7.01 -1.13 10.74
CA SER A 30 -5.91 -2.08 10.70
C SER A 30 -5.21 -2.12 9.35
N TRP A 31 -5.88 -1.65 8.30
CA TRP A 31 -5.34 -1.65 6.94
C TRP A 31 -5.79 -0.44 6.11
N ALA A 32 -5.02 -0.13 5.07
CA ALA A 32 -5.31 0.89 4.07
C ALA A 32 -4.95 0.37 2.68
N LEU A 33 -5.81 0.63 1.71
CA LEU A 33 -5.59 0.32 0.31
C LEU A 33 -5.25 1.60 -0.44
N PHE A 34 -4.18 1.55 -1.21
CA PHE A 34 -3.72 2.62 -2.06
C PHE A 34 -3.81 2.22 -3.52
N ALA A 35 -4.28 3.15 -4.34
CA ALA A 35 -4.40 2.96 -5.78
C ALA A 35 -3.81 4.17 -6.51
N TYR A 36 -3.48 3.96 -7.79
CA TYR A 36 -3.03 5.03 -8.67
C TYR A 36 -4.19 5.93 -9.08
N ASP A 37 -3.93 7.24 -9.13
CA ASP A 37 -4.86 8.23 -9.66
C ASP A 37 -4.82 8.25 -11.20
N GLY A 38 -5.62 7.36 -11.79
CA GLY A 38 -5.85 7.29 -13.24
C GLY A 38 -4.60 6.91 -14.05
N VAL A 39 -4.12 7.86 -14.86
CA VAL A 39 -2.91 7.71 -15.70
C VAL A 39 -1.65 8.25 -15.02
N THR A 40 -1.80 8.92 -13.89
CA THR A 40 -0.66 9.48 -13.15
C THR A 40 -0.05 8.45 -12.21
N ASN A 41 1.23 8.61 -11.90
CA ASN A 41 1.93 7.78 -10.91
C ASN A 41 1.64 8.25 -9.47
N ASN A 42 0.59 9.05 -9.26
CA ASN A 42 0.21 9.56 -7.96
C ASN A 42 -0.52 8.46 -7.19
N LEU A 43 0.00 8.09 -6.02
CA LEU A 43 -0.63 7.10 -5.17
C LEU A 43 -1.59 7.79 -4.21
N LYS A 44 -2.86 7.38 -4.18
CA LYS A 44 -3.86 7.92 -3.25
C LYS A 44 -4.47 6.82 -2.39
N LEU A 45 -5.01 7.21 -1.24
CA LEU A 45 -5.86 6.35 -0.42
C LEU A 45 -7.13 6.03 -1.21
N ALA A 46 -7.33 4.75 -1.47
CA ALA A 46 -8.51 4.23 -2.14
C ALA A 46 -9.56 3.77 -1.12
N ASP A 47 -9.12 3.02 -0.10
CA ASP A 47 -10.00 2.48 0.93
C ASP A 47 -9.20 2.27 2.23
N SER A 48 -9.86 2.15 3.37
CA SER A 48 -9.24 1.79 4.65
C SER A 48 -10.25 1.12 5.55
N GLY A 49 -9.81 0.23 6.43
CA GLY A 49 -10.74 -0.53 7.26
C GLY A 49 -10.10 -1.25 8.43
N ALA A 50 -10.96 -1.95 9.17
CA ALA A 50 -10.63 -2.63 10.42
C ALA A 50 -10.50 -4.15 10.27
N GLY A 51 -10.93 -4.75 9.16
CA GLY A 51 -10.96 -6.20 8.95
C GLY A 51 -9.62 -6.89 8.67
N GLY A 52 -8.50 -6.22 8.98
CA GLY A 52 -7.13 -6.72 8.77
C GLY A 52 -6.77 -7.08 7.33
N VAL A 53 -5.80 -7.98 7.16
CA VAL A 53 -5.29 -8.39 5.84
C VAL A 53 -6.34 -9.12 4.99
N ALA A 54 -7.28 -9.83 5.62
CA ALA A 54 -8.31 -10.59 4.91
C ALA A 54 -9.29 -9.67 4.16
N GLU A 55 -9.74 -8.60 4.81
CA GLU A 55 -10.61 -7.61 4.20
C GLU A 55 -9.87 -6.80 3.12
N LEU A 56 -8.64 -6.37 3.40
CA LEU A 56 -7.77 -5.74 2.41
C LEU A 56 -7.60 -6.62 1.15
N ALA A 57 -7.40 -7.92 1.33
CA ALA A 57 -7.24 -8.86 0.21
C ALA A 57 -8.49 -8.95 -0.67
N ALA A 58 -9.68 -8.93 -0.06
CA ALA A 58 -10.96 -8.95 -0.76
C ALA A 58 -11.26 -7.66 -1.54
N LYS A 59 -10.63 -6.54 -1.15
CA LYS A 59 -10.80 -5.23 -1.79
C LYS A 59 -9.90 -5.03 -3.01
N PHE A 60 -8.93 -5.91 -3.26
CA PHE A 60 -8.03 -5.77 -4.39
C PHE A 60 -8.72 -6.05 -5.74
N HIS A 61 -8.68 -5.05 -6.62
CA HIS A 61 -9.09 -5.21 -8.02
C HIS A 61 -8.04 -5.91 -8.91
N ILE A 62 -8.48 -6.83 -9.78
CA ILE A 62 -7.63 -7.53 -10.76
C ILE A 62 -7.26 -6.69 -12.00
N SER A 63 -7.92 -5.56 -12.20
CA SER A 63 -7.74 -4.70 -13.38
C SER A 63 -6.59 -3.70 -13.23
N LYS A 64 -6.05 -3.52 -12.02
CA LYS A 64 -5.12 -2.42 -11.71
C LYS A 64 -4.12 -2.82 -10.62
N PRO A 65 -2.86 -2.35 -10.70
CA PRO A 65 -1.91 -2.50 -9.61
C PRO A 65 -2.32 -1.62 -8.43
N GLN A 66 -2.26 -2.19 -7.23
CA GLN A 66 -2.67 -1.54 -5.98
C GLN A 66 -1.70 -1.94 -4.87
N TYR A 67 -1.65 -1.12 -3.82
CA TYR A 67 -0.78 -1.36 -2.67
C TYR A 67 -1.58 -1.32 -1.40
N GLY A 68 -1.55 -2.40 -0.64
CA GLY A 68 -2.15 -2.45 0.68
C GLY A 68 -1.12 -2.20 1.78
N LEU A 69 -1.45 -1.38 2.75
CA LEU A 69 -0.76 -1.28 4.02
C LEU A 69 -1.57 -2.04 5.07
N CYS A 70 -0.95 -2.89 5.86
CA CYS A 70 -1.62 -3.57 6.97
C CYS A 70 -0.73 -3.56 8.20
N LYS A 71 -1.30 -3.37 9.37
CA LYS A 71 -0.62 -3.65 10.63
C LYS A 71 -0.66 -5.14 10.90
N VAL A 72 0.49 -5.69 11.21
CA VAL A 72 0.67 -7.06 11.69
C VAL A 72 1.22 -6.94 13.10
N GLY A 73 0.37 -7.25 14.07
CA GLY A 73 0.78 -7.35 15.47
C GLY A 73 1.45 -8.69 15.69
N SER A 74 2.75 -8.71 15.99
CA SER A 74 3.39 -9.89 16.58
C SER A 74 3.21 -9.81 18.10
N VAL A 75 2.39 -10.71 18.64
CA VAL A 75 2.28 -10.97 20.09
C VAL A 75 3.66 -11.22 20.72
N GLU A 76 4.60 -11.74 19.94
CA GLU A 76 5.94 -12.11 20.40
C GLU A 76 6.93 -10.94 20.57
N THR A 77 6.75 -9.81 19.87
CA THR A 77 7.76 -8.73 19.87
C THR A 77 7.30 -7.38 20.44
N GLY A 78 6.03 -7.26 20.87
CA GLY A 78 5.49 -6.06 21.52
C GLY A 78 5.35 -4.81 20.63
N ALA A 79 6.08 -4.72 19.52
CA ALA A 79 6.01 -3.61 18.57
C ALA A 79 5.05 -3.92 17.41
N PRO A 80 4.02 -3.08 17.16
CA PRO A 80 3.19 -3.21 15.98
C PRO A 80 4.04 -2.97 14.73
N ARG A 81 4.10 -3.96 13.83
CA ARG A 81 4.80 -3.82 12.55
C ARG A 81 3.79 -3.50 11.47
N ILE A 82 4.22 -2.72 10.48
CA ILE A 82 3.43 -2.45 9.29
C ILE A 82 4.04 -3.21 8.12
N VAL A 83 3.19 -3.87 7.35
CA VAL A 83 3.55 -4.55 6.10
C VAL A 83 2.96 -3.81 4.91
N LEU A 84 3.76 -3.67 3.86
CA LEU A 84 3.32 -3.22 2.54
C LEU A 84 3.13 -4.44 1.66
N ILE A 85 1.92 -4.59 1.15
CA ILE A 85 1.47 -5.62 0.23
C ILE A 85 1.35 -4.96 -1.14
N SER A 86 2.06 -5.48 -2.14
CA SER A 86 1.87 -5.06 -3.53
C SER A 86 0.99 -6.07 -4.25
N TRP A 87 -0.19 -5.64 -4.69
CA TRP A 87 -1.09 -6.43 -5.50
C TRP A 87 -1.00 -6.02 -6.97
N VAL A 88 -0.75 -6.99 -7.85
CA VAL A 88 -0.70 -6.77 -9.29
C VAL A 88 -1.71 -7.71 -9.95
N GLY A 89 -2.83 -7.14 -10.38
CA GLY A 89 -3.91 -7.92 -10.98
C GLY A 89 -3.53 -8.63 -12.28
N GLN A 90 -4.20 -9.73 -12.57
CA GLN A 90 -3.92 -10.57 -13.75
C GLN A 90 -4.14 -9.87 -15.09
N ASN A 91 -4.97 -8.83 -15.13
CA ASN A 91 -5.28 -8.07 -16.36
C ASN A 91 -4.38 -6.84 -16.53
N VAL A 92 -3.34 -6.69 -15.71
CA VAL A 92 -2.36 -5.61 -15.85
C VAL A 92 -1.29 -6.03 -16.85
N ASP A 93 -1.03 -5.19 -17.85
CA ASP A 93 0.08 -5.39 -18.81
C ASP A 93 1.41 -5.62 -18.10
N ASP A 94 2.22 -6.56 -18.60
CA ASP A 94 3.55 -6.87 -18.08
C ASP A 94 4.46 -5.64 -17.97
N TYR A 95 4.31 -4.69 -18.89
CA TYR A 95 4.99 -3.39 -18.82
C TYR A 95 4.64 -2.65 -17.52
N ARG A 96 3.34 -2.52 -17.20
CA ARG A 96 2.88 -1.89 -15.96
C ARG A 96 3.27 -2.69 -14.71
N ARG A 97 3.30 -4.03 -14.77
CA ARG A 97 3.78 -4.86 -13.65
C ARG A 97 5.22 -4.55 -13.32
N THR A 98 6.05 -4.46 -14.36
CA THR A 98 7.48 -4.17 -14.22
C THR A 98 7.69 -2.75 -13.70
N GLU A 99 6.96 -1.77 -14.22
CA GLU A 99 6.99 -0.38 -13.75
C GLU A 99 6.58 -0.30 -12.26
N CYS A 100 5.47 -0.92 -11.87
CA CYS A 100 5.01 -0.98 -10.48
C CYS A 100 6.01 -1.67 -9.55
N ALA A 101 6.70 -2.72 -10.01
CA ALA A 101 7.75 -3.38 -9.24
C ALA A 101 8.93 -2.44 -8.96
N THR A 102 9.25 -1.52 -9.88
CA THR A 102 10.29 -0.49 -9.65
C THR A 102 9.86 0.57 -8.65
N HIS A 103 8.56 0.77 -8.43
CA HIS A 103 8.04 1.72 -7.45
C HIS A 103 8.10 1.18 -6.01
N ILE A 104 8.02 -0.14 -5.82
CA ILE A 104 8.03 -0.80 -4.52
C ILE A 104 9.18 -0.36 -3.60
N PRO A 105 10.45 -0.33 -4.03
CA PRO A 105 11.52 0.15 -3.16
C PRO A 105 11.33 1.61 -2.73
N ALA A 106 10.74 2.47 -3.57
CA ALA A 106 10.44 3.85 -3.21
C ALA A 106 9.32 3.94 -2.15
N LEU A 107 8.24 3.17 -2.32
CA LEU A 107 7.17 3.04 -1.33
C LEU A 107 7.69 2.50 0.00
N LYS A 108 8.54 1.47 -0.05
CA LYS A 108 9.18 0.87 1.12
C LYS A 108 10.01 1.91 1.87
N ASN A 109 10.79 2.71 1.17
CA ASN A 109 11.62 3.75 1.77
C ASN A 109 10.78 4.90 2.33
N PHE A 110 9.71 5.30 1.63
CA PHE A 110 8.80 6.36 2.06
C PHE A 110 8.07 5.99 3.35
N PHE A 111 7.45 4.81 3.38
CA PHE A 111 6.70 4.36 4.55
C PHE A 111 7.60 3.81 5.66
N LYS A 112 8.87 3.48 5.36
CA LYS A 112 9.82 2.77 6.25
C LYS A 112 9.23 1.46 6.80
N VAL A 113 8.66 0.64 5.92
CA VAL A 113 7.94 -0.60 6.27
C VAL A 113 8.60 -1.84 5.68
N GLN A 114 8.21 -3.02 6.18
CA GLN A 114 8.60 -4.28 5.55
C GLN A 114 7.71 -4.55 4.34
N TYR A 115 8.28 -5.11 3.27
CA TYR A 115 7.59 -5.38 2.00
C TYR A 115 7.34 -6.87 1.85
N ILE A 116 6.11 -7.24 1.49
CA ILE A 116 5.69 -8.60 1.16
C ILE A 116 5.07 -8.57 -0.24
N ARG A 117 5.55 -9.42 -1.15
CA ARG A 117 4.92 -9.64 -2.45
C ARG A 117 3.92 -10.78 -2.30
N MET A 118 2.67 -10.56 -2.68
CA MET A 118 1.64 -11.59 -2.80
C MET A 118 1.26 -11.81 -4.27
#